data_AF-A0A8T1STS9-F1
#
_entry.id   AF-A0A8T1STS9-F1
#
_cell.length_a   1.000
_cell.length_b   1.000
_cell.length_c   1.000
_cell.angle_alpha   90.00
_cell.angle_beta   90.00
_cell.angle_gamma   90.00
#
_symmetry.space_group_name_H-M   'P 1'
#
loop_
_entity.id
_entity.type
_entity.pdbx_description
1 polymer ?
#
loop_
_entity_poly.entity_id
_entity_poly.type
_entity_poly.pdbx_seq_one_letter_code
_entity_poly.pdbx_strand_id
1 'polypeptide(L)'
;QTLRLNLLLRGQLTTLARMRSHTAILLVSLLVICHSVYAAILEANGSYKSCRCTKQTSDFIPPKRYESIEIIPFGGACRTTEIILKLKTGQKLCVNPRAPWMQKLLTKIRNQKEQTASSQNE
;
A
#
# COMPACT_ATOMS: atom_id res chain seq x y z
N GLN A 1 16.90 61.13 32.50
CA GLN A 1 17.77 59.95 32.22
C GLN A 1 17.02 58.61 32.31
N THR A 2 16.03 58.47 33.19
CA THR A 2 15.19 57.26 33.37
C THR A 2 14.33 56.86 32.16
N LEU A 3 13.84 57.82 31.36
CA LEU A 3 13.04 57.51 30.15
C LEU A 3 13.86 56.86 29.02
N ARG A 4 15.12 57.27 28.80
CA ARG A 4 15.98 56.68 27.76
C ARG A 4 16.42 55.25 28.11
N LEU A 5 16.64 54.97 29.39
CA LEU A 5 17.00 53.62 29.88
C LEU A 5 15.81 52.64 29.74
N ASN A 6 14.58 53.09 30.04
CA ASN A 6 13.36 52.29 29.88
C ASN A 6 13.00 51.96 28.42
N LEU A 7 13.29 52.87 27.46
CA LEU A 7 13.06 52.62 26.04
C LEU A 7 14.05 51.57 25.47
N LEU A 8 15.32 51.62 25.88
CA LEU A 8 16.33 50.63 25.48
C LEU A 8 16.06 49.24 26.08
N LEU A 9 15.64 49.18 27.35
CA LEU A 9 15.25 47.91 28.00
C LEU A 9 14.02 47.27 27.34
N ARG A 10 13.01 48.08 26.96
CA ARG A 10 11.84 47.63 26.16
C ARG A 10 12.24 47.22 24.75
N GLY A 11 13.20 47.89 24.11
CA GLY A 11 13.76 47.50 22.81
C GLY A 11 14.51 46.16 22.87
N GLN A 12 15.29 45.92 23.93
CA GLN A 12 15.96 44.64 24.17
C GLN A 12 14.98 43.51 24.56
N LEU A 13 13.95 43.78 25.37
CA LEU A 13 12.92 42.80 25.69
C LEU A 13 12.07 42.42 24.47
N THR A 14 11.74 43.40 23.61
CA THR A 14 10.98 43.14 22.38
C THR A 14 11.82 42.44 21.32
N THR A 15 13.11 42.71 21.20
CA THR A 15 14.03 41.95 20.32
C THR A 15 14.31 40.55 20.86
N LEU A 16 14.51 40.35 22.17
CA LEU A 16 14.63 39.03 22.80
C LEU A 16 13.32 38.21 22.68
N ALA A 17 12.15 38.84 22.84
CA ALA A 17 10.85 38.20 22.64
C ALA A 17 10.59 37.89 21.15
N ARG A 18 11.03 38.76 20.24
CA ARG A 18 10.96 38.55 18.78
C ARG A 18 11.88 37.41 18.35
N MET A 19 13.11 37.33 18.88
CA MET A 19 14.03 36.21 18.65
C MET A 19 13.48 34.88 19.21
N ARG A 20 12.90 34.88 20.42
CA ARG A 20 12.19 33.71 21.00
C ARG A 20 10.98 33.28 20.17
N SER A 21 10.26 34.24 19.61
CA SER A 21 9.15 33.99 18.70
C SER A 21 9.63 33.37 17.40
N HIS A 22 10.69 33.89 16.78
CA HIS A 22 11.28 33.30 15.58
C HIS A 22 11.85 31.90 15.82
N THR A 23 12.54 31.64 16.94
CA THR A 23 13.01 30.29 17.29
C THR A 23 11.84 29.34 17.55
N ALA A 24 10.77 29.79 18.21
CA ALA A 24 9.59 28.99 18.44
C ALA A 24 8.84 28.68 17.12
N ILE A 25 8.72 29.66 16.22
CA ILE A 25 8.14 29.48 14.88
C ILE A 25 8.98 28.51 14.05
N LEU A 26 10.31 28.61 14.08
CA LEU A 26 11.20 27.68 13.38
C LEU A 26 11.09 26.25 13.94
N LEU A 27 11.01 26.09 15.27
CA LEU A 27 10.82 24.78 15.91
C LEU A 27 9.47 24.18 15.55
N VAL A 28 8.38 24.95 15.58
CA VAL A 28 7.04 24.50 15.18
C VAL A 28 7.02 24.12 13.70
N SER A 29 7.64 24.93 12.83
CA SER A 29 7.76 24.62 11.40
C SER A 29 8.53 23.32 11.15
N LEU A 30 9.65 23.10 11.86
CA LEU A 30 10.42 21.86 11.77
C LEU A 30 9.62 20.64 12.24
N LEU A 31 8.86 20.76 13.33
CA LEU A 31 8.00 19.68 13.82
C LEU A 31 6.88 19.35 12.83
N VAL A 32 6.27 20.35 12.19
CA VAL A 32 5.26 20.16 11.14
C VAL A 32 5.87 19.47 9.90
N ILE A 33 7.08 19.88 9.50
CA ILE A 33 7.81 19.24 8.39
C ILE A 33 8.22 17.80 8.74
N CYS A 34 8.68 17.54 9.96
CA CYS A 34 8.99 16.18 10.41
C CYS A 34 7.74 15.30 10.43
N HIS A 35 6.59 15.83 10.87
CA HIS A 35 5.32 15.10 10.90
C HIS A 35 4.79 14.81 9.49
N SER A 36 4.91 15.76 8.55
CA SER A 36 4.50 15.55 7.16
C SER A 36 5.41 14.56 6.43
N VAL A 37 6.72 14.60 6.68
CA VAL A 37 7.69 13.63 6.15
C VAL A 37 7.43 12.23 6.73
N TYR A 38 7.11 12.11 8.01
CA TYR A 38 6.75 10.81 8.61
C TYR A 38 5.47 10.22 8.01
N ALA A 39 4.43 11.04 7.79
CA ALA A 39 3.22 10.61 7.09
C ALA A 39 3.51 10.17 5.65
N ALA A 40 4.33 10.93 4.92
CA ALA A 40 4.72 10.60 3.54
C ALA A 40 5.58 9.32 3.45
N ILE A 41 6.48 9.07 4.41
CA ILE A 41 7.29 7.85 4.46
C ILE A 41 6.44 6.61 4.79
N LEU A 42 5.44 6.77 5.67
CA LEU A 42 4.49 5.69 5.97
C LEU A 42 3.57 5.36 4.78
N GLU A 43 3.26 6.35 3.94
CA GLU A 43 2.55 6.14 2.66
C GLU A 43 3.46 5.57 1.55
N ALA A 44 4.74 5.97 1.50
CA ALA A 44 5.70 5.45 0.53
C ALA A 44 6.08 3.98 0.79
N ASN A 45 6.20 3.59 2.06
CA ASN A 45 6.48 2.21 2.46
C ASN A 45 5.19 1.39 2.62
N GLY A 46 4.03 2.06 2.66
CA GLY A 46 2.71 1.48 2.88
C GLY A 46 1.81 1.42 1.65
N SER A 47 2.27 1.78 0.45
CA SER A 47 1.46 1.76 -0.78
C SER A 47 1.50 0.43 -1.56
N TYR A 48 1.69 -0.70 -0.87
CA TYR A 48 1.28 -2.01 -1.38
C TYR A 48 -0.22 -2.31 -1.07
N LYS A 49 -0.96 -1.31 -0.56
CA LYS A 49 -2.35 -1.37 -0.08
C LYS A 49 -3.42 -1.75 -1.11
N SER A 50 -3.08 -1.99 -2.37
CA SER A 50 -4.07 -2.34 -3.41
C SER A 50 -4.07 -3.84 -3.79
N CYS A 51 -3.12 -4.62 -3.25
CA CYS A 51 -3.19 -6.09 -3.35
C CYS A 51 -4.33 -6.62 -2.47
N ARG A 52 -5.18 -7.50 -3.02
CA ARG A 52 -6.31 -8.09 -2.30
C ARG A 52 -5.89 -9.20 -1.32
N CYS A 53 -4.69 -9.75 -1.50
CA CYS A 53 -4.16 -10.88 -0.75
C CYS A 53 -3.04 -10.48 0.21
N THR A 54 -3.30 -10.55 1.52
CA THR A 54 -2.25 -10.34 2.55
C THR A 54 -1.41 -11.59 2.79
N LYS A 55 -2.00 -12.78 2.66
CA LYS A 55 -1.33 -14.07 2.86
C LYS A 55 -1.78 -15.07 1.80
N GLN A 56 -0.85 -15.87 1.31
CA GLN A 56 -1.09 -16.89 0.29
C GLN A 56 -0.83 -18.28 0.87
N THR A 57 -1.65 -19.27 0.50
CA THR A 57 -1.35 -20.69 0.73
C THR A 57 -0.70 -21.30 -0.51
N SER A 58 0.22 -22.25 -0.29
CA SER A 58 0.76 -23.11 -1.35
C SER A 58 0.24 -24.55 -1.25
N ASP A 59 -0.60 -24.83 -0.27
CA ASP A 59 -1.16 -26.16 -0.03
C ASP A 59 -2.03 -26.59 -1.20
N PHE A 60 -1.99 -27.88 -1.53
CA PHE A 60 -2.82 -28.42 -2.59
C PHE A 60 -4.28 -28.45 -2.16
N ILE A 61 -5.15 -27.81 -2.96
CA ILE A 61 -6.59 -27.81 -2.74
C ILE A 61 -7.23 -28.59 -3.88
N PRO A 62 -8.03 -29.65 -3.62
CA PRO A 62 -8.60 -30.47 -4.68
C PRO A 62 -9.67 -29.69 -5.48
N PRO A 63 -9.68 -29.80 -6.83
CA PRO A 63 -10.62 -29.06 -7.70
C PRO A 63 -12.10 -29.26 -7.40
N LYS A 64 -12.48 -30.40 -6.80
CA LYS A 64 -13.87 -30.69 -6.40
C LYS A 64 -14.46 -29.65 -5.43
N ARG A 65 -13.59 -28.96 -4.68
CA ARG A 65 -13.97 -27.94 -3.69
C ARG A 65 -14.13 -26.55 -4.29
N TYR A 66 -13.73 -26.33 -5.53
CA TYR A 66 -13.73 -25.00 -6.14
C TYR A 66 -15.17 -24.61 -6.50
N GLU A 67 -15.52 -23.38 -6.18
CA GLU A 67 -16.72 -22.70 -6.68
C GLU A 67 -16.34 -21.80 -7.85
N SER A 68 -15.31 -20.96 -7.67
CA SER A 68 -14.77 -20.11 -8.71
C SER A 68 -13.29 -19.80 -8.49
N ILE A 69 -12.60 -19.44 -9.57
CA ILE A 69 -11.21 -19.01 -9.57
C ILE A 69 -11.16 -17.62 -10.18
N GLU A 70 -10.63 -16.65 -9.43
CA GLU A 70 -10.34 -15.30 -9.93
C GLU A 70 -8.82 -15.13 -10.08
N ILE A 71 -8.38 -14.75 -11.27
CA ILE A 71 -6.97 -14.54 -11.60
C ILE A 71 -6.78 -13.06 -11.88
N ILE A 72 -5.94 -12.42 -11.07
CA ILE A 72 -5.66 -11.00 -11.13
C ILE A 72 -4.22 -10.87 -11.60
N PRO A 73 -3.98 -10.44 -12.84
CA PRO A 73 -2.63 -10.34 -13.37
C PRO A 73 -1.82 -9.27 -12.64
N PHE A 74 -0.49 -9.35 -12.80
CA PHE A 74 0.41 -8.28 -12.38
C PHE A 74 0.00 -6.96 -13.05
N GLY A 75 -0.09 -5.87 -12.29
CA GLY A 75 -0.51 -4.58 -12.83
C GLY A 75 -0.42 -3.40 -11.85
N GLY A 76 -0.95 -2.24 -12.23
CA GLY A 76 -0.89 -1.00 -11.44
C GLY A 76 -1.53 -1.10 -10.05
N ALA A 77 -2.45 -2.05 -9.85
CA ALA A 77 -3.06 -2.33 -8.55
C ALA A 77 -2.19 -3.23 -7.64
N CYS A 78 -1.41 -4.16 -8.20
CA CYS A 78 -0.56 -5.04 -7.41
C CYS A 78 0.65 -5.54 -8.21
N ARG A 79 1.84 -5.45 -7.61
CA ARG A 79 3.12 -5.92 -8.21
C ARG A 79 3.28 -7.43 -8.22
N THR A 80 2.23 -8.18 -7.94
CA THR A 80 2.22 -9.65 -7.97
C THR A 80 0.92 -10.13 -8.57
N THR A 81 0.96 -11.22 -9.34
CA THR A 81 -0.25 -11.92 -9.75
C THR A 81 -0.95 -12.50 -8.51
N GLU A 82 -2.23 -12.21 -8.36
CA GLU A 82 -3.04 -12.75 -7.26
C GLU A 82 -4.01 -13.80 -7.81
N ILE A 83 -4.13 -14.92 -7.10
CA ILE A 83 -5.10 -15.97 -7.43
C ILE A 83 -6.01 -16.13 -6.23
N ILE A 84 -7.29 -15.81 -6.40
CA ILE A 84 -8.29 -15.91 -5.35
C ILE A 84 -9.19 -17.09 -5.68
N LEU A 85 -9.15 -18.11 -4.82
CA LEU A 85 -9.97 -19.29 -4.90
C LEU A 85 -11.18 -19.13 -3.99
N LYS A 86 -12.38 -19.22 -4.56
CA LYS A 86 -13.62 -19.35 -3.78
C LYS A 86 -13.96 -20.83 -3.70
N LEU A 87 -14.11 -21.36 -2.49
CA LEU A 87 -14.55 -22.72 -2.25
C LEU A 87 -16.08 -22.79 -2.20
N LYS A 88 -16.66 -23.94 -2.51
CA LYS A 88 -18.10 -24.21 -2.38
C LYS A 88 -18.66 -24.00 -0.98
N THR A 89 -17.80 -23.99 0.03
CA THR A 89 -18.15 -23.65 1.42
C THR A 89 -18.30 -22.13 1.63
N GLY A 90 -18.11 -21.31 0.60
CA GLY A 90 -18.11 -19.84 0.65
C GLY A 90 -16.77 -19.21 1.05
N GLN A 91 -15.80 -20.03 1.49
CA GLN A 91 -14.48 -19.55 1.93
C GLN A 91 -13.66 -19.01 0.74
N LYS A 92 -13.05 -17.83 0.92
CA LYS A 92 -12.10 -17.24 -0.04
C LYS A 92 -10.67 -17.44 0.44
N LEU A 93 -9.81 -17.92 -0.44
CA LEU A 93 -8.41 -18.22 -0.15
C LEU A 93 -7.52 -17.64 -1.25
N CYS A 94 -6.45 -16.97 -0.87
CA CYS A 94 -5.41 -16.56 -1.80
C CYS A 94 -4.40 -17.69 -1.98
N VAL A 95 -4.08 -18.02 -3.23
CA VAL A 95 -3.15 -19.09 -3.59
C VAL A 95 -1.90 -18.49 -4.20
N ASN A 96 -0.75 -19.08 -3.87
CA ASN A 96 0.53 -18.68 -4.43
C ASN A 96 0.63 -19.03 -5.93
N PRO A 97 0.81 -18.05 -6.84
CA PRO A 97 0.92 -18.32 -8.28
C PRO A 97 2.17 -19.14 -8.63
N ARG A 98 3.16 -19.23 -7.73
CA ARG A 98 4.37 -20.05 -7.91
C ARG A 98 4.20 -21.49 -7.43
N ALA A 99 3.04 -21.87 -6.89
CA ALA A 99 2.80 -23.26 -6.49
C ALA A 99 2.76 -24.18 -7.72
N PRO A 100 3.51 -25.29 -7.76
CA PRO A 100 3.59 -26.15 -8.96
C PRO A 100 2.25 -26.69 -9.45
N TRP A 101 1.34 -27.02 -8.52
CA TRP A 101 0.01 -27.51 -8.86
C TRP A 101 -0.87 -26.42 -9.49
N MET A 102 -0.71 -25.16 -9.05
CA MET A 102 -1.47 -24.02 -9.57
C MET A 102 -0.98 -23.65 -10.97
N GLN A 103 0.33 -23.67 -11.22
CA GLN A 103 0.87 -23.47 -12.57
C GLN A 103 0.33 -24.52 -13.56
N LYS A 104 0.32 -25.81 -13.15
CA LYS A 104 -0.27 -26.88 -13.97
C LYS A 104 -1.75 -26.67 -14.25
N LEU A 105 -2.51 -26.18 -13.26
CA LEU A 105 -3.94 -25.87 -13.42
C LEU A 105 -4.14 -24.73 -14.42
N LEU A 106 -3.40 -23.63 -14.30
CA LEU A 106 -3.48 -22.49 -15.20
C LEU A 106 -3.15 -22.88 -16.66
N THR A 107 -2.12 -23.72 -16.86
CA THR A 107 -1.79 -24.24 -18.20
C THR A 107 -2.93 -25.07 -18.78
N LYS A 108 -3.57 -25.94 -17.98
CA LYS A 108 -4.73 -26.72 -18.44
C LYS A 108 -5.89 -25.83 -18.85
N ILE A 109 -6.22 -24.80 -18.06
CA ILE A 109 -7.31 -23.87 -18.35
C ILE A 109 -7.04 -23.10 -19.65
N ARG A 110 -5.79 -22.65 -19.87
CA ARG A 110 -5.40 -21.97 -21.12
C ARG A 110 -5.59 -22.87 -22.33
N ASN A 111 -5.05 -24.08 -22.28
CA ASN A 111 -5.12 -25.02 -23.39
C ASN A 111 -6.57 -25.43 -23.70
N GLN A 112 -7.44 -25.54 -22.69
CA GLN A 112 -8.87 -25.80 -22.91
C GLN A 112 -9.57 -24.66 -23.65
N LYS A 113 -9.28 -23.40 -23.31
CA LYS A 113 -9.84 -22.24 -24.01
C LYS A 113 -9.43 -22.18 -25.47
N GLU A 114 -8.17 -22.51 -25.78
CA GLU A 114 -7.66 -22.56 -27.15
C GLU A 114 -8.39 -23.62 -28.00
N GLN A 115 -8.72 -24.77 -27.41
CA GLN A 115 -9.49 -25.82 -28.09
C GLN A 115 -10.96 -25.42 -28.33
N THR A 116 -11.59 -24.74 -27.37
CA THR A 116 -13.00 -24.30 -27.53
C THR A 116 -13.12 -23.15 -28.53
N ALA A 117 -12.13 -22.26 -28.60
CA ALA A 117 -12.08 -21.17 -29.57
C ALA A 117 -11.87 -21.64 -31.02
N SER A 118 -11.22 -22.80 -31.21
CA SER A 118 -11.07 -23.42 -32.54
C SER A 118 -12.35 -24.11 -33.05
N SER A 119 -13.32 -24.42 -32.18
CA SER A 119 -14.59 -25.08 -32.54
C SER A 119 -15.75 -24.10 -32.76
N GLN A 120 -15.51 -22.79 -32.75
CA GLN A 120 -16.50 -21.75 -33.10
C GLN A 120 -16.21 -21.07 -34.45
N ASN A 121 -15.23 -21.58 -35.19
CA ASN A 121 -14.87 -21.14 -36.54
C ASN A 121 -15.00 -22.29 -37.56
N GLU A 122 -15.99 -23.16 -37.39
CA GLU A 122 -16.43 -24.13 -38.40
C GLU A 122 -17.95 -24.20 -38.44
#